data_AF-A0A099P1K7-F1
#
_entry.id   AF-A0A099P1K7-F1
#
_cell.length_a   1.000
_cell.length_b   1.000
_cell.length_c   1.000
_cell.angle_alpha   90.00
_cell.angle_beta   90.00
_cell.angle_gamma   90.00
#
_symmetry.space_group_name_H-M   'P 1'
#
loop_
_entity.id
_entity.type
_entity.pdbx_description
1 polymer ?
#
loop_
_entity_poly.entity_id
_entity_poly.type
_entity_poly.pdbx_seq_one_letter_code
_entity_poly.pdbx_strand_id
1 'polypeptide(L)'
;MGLLKTLKNKVTSISEIAPSAPAAPIGREPTDRSIYQSRQNFGVNFGSLFLLEKYIFDEMFVDDAGVELDAIKNCFKKDGVDKTRERLEHHWKNYCSDSDWEWLKEKGIQSIRIPFGYWLVDGGSFTKGTSFESLAGAYAKGWSILKKFYIEKAKQYQISILVDLHALPKGANTGDHSGEWFKDPDFWNDSNAINLAVEICAFIAKDLADYDNICGIQIVNESVFSNNPSGQEKYYRKAANAIRKVNNDVPIIISDGWWPDQWVNFLDRFSNGDVGSLGIVIDDHIYRCFSDDDKNKKIEEIIEDLDSSVLTGLSKPADFIIGEYSCVLDSRSWDRSQGCNRDDMVRAYGNKQCKLFKERANTGHYFWTFKFQHGDGGEWGLVPMISRGCIPSRNSSVNLPSKEDFDRNLKEMLQGHENYWKAQNPNENYEFWRYKEGFTTGWHDALSFARFNNSRIGRMVAWTSSRRKEHVNARKSSPFLWQWEAGFQEAIRKFEEVSNKAFI
;
A
#
# COMPACT_ATOMS: atom_id res chain seq x y z
N MET A 1 9.49 42.64 -34.33
CA MET A 1 10.70 41.83 -34.63
C MET A 1 11.35 41.46 -33.32
N GLY A 2 11.59 40.16 -33.10
CA GLY A 2 12.66 39.64 -32.24
C GLY A 2 12.49 39.76 -30.72
N LEU A 3 11.67 38.90 -30.10
CA LEU A 3 11.98 38.34 -28.75
C LEU A 3 11.15 37.09 -28.36
N LEU A 4 10.61 36.35 -29.34
CA LEU A 4 9.69 35.22 -29.10
C LEU A 4 10.10 33.93 -29.86
N LYS A 5 11.38 33.78 -30.23
CA LYS A 5 11.79 32.70 -31.14
C LYS A 5 13.13 32.03 -30.80
N THR A 6 13.33 31.71 -29.52
CA THR A 6 14.51 30.91 -29.09
C THR A 6 14.18 29.93 -27.96
N LEU A 7 13.09 29.17 -28.13
CA LEU A 7 12.80 27.97 -27.32
C LEU A 7 12.35 26.76 -28.17
N LYS A 8 12.71 26.75 -29.46
CA LYS A 8 12.59 25.58 -30.33
C LYS A 8 13.98 25.07 -30.69
N ASN A 9 14.52 24.23 -29.79
CA ASN A 9 15.33 23.04 -30.07
C ASN A 9 16.10 22.62 -28.82
N LYS A 10 15.39 21.94 -27.92
CA LYS A 10 15.92 20.80 -27.17
C LYS A 10 14.80 19.76 -27.12
N VAL A 11 14.84 18.80 -28.04
CA VAL A 11 14.25 17.49 -27.80
C VAL A 11 15.19 16.80 -26.82
N THR A 12 14.89 16.93 -25.54
CA THR A 12 15.43 16.25 -24.33
C THR A 12 14.50 16.73 -23.22
N SER A 13 13.73 15.93 -22.48
CA SER A 13 13.95 14.61 -21.95
C SER A 13 12.61 13.88 -21.79
N ILE A 14 12.68 12.56 -21.69
CA ILE A 14 11.63 11.75 -21.08
C ILE A 14 11.51 12.23 -19.61
N SER A 15 10.69 13.22 -19.31
CA SER A 15 9.75 13.05 -18.21
C SER A 15 10.23 12.72 -16.79
N GLU A 16 11.44 13.01 -16.33
CA GLU A 16 12.02 12.44 -15.09
C GLU A 16 11.05 12.39 -13.87
N ILE A 17 11.19 11.34 -13.04
CA ILE A 17 10.54 11.26 -11.71
C ILE A 17 11.55 11.76 -10.68
N ALA A 18 11.16 12.75 -9.88
CA ALA A 18 11.98 13.28 -8.80
C ALA A 18 12.25 12.21 -7.74
N PRO A 19 13.50 12.04 -7.29
CA PRO A 19 13.81 11.06 -6.25
C PRO A 19 13.11 11.41 -4.94
N SER A 20 12.80 10.37 -4.17
CA SER A 20 12.35 10.49 -2.79
C SER A 20 13.51 10.92 -1.88
N ALA A 21 13.17 11.58 -0.78
CA ALA A 21 14.07 11.62 0.37
C ALA A 21 14.40 10.18 0.82
N PRO A 22 15.60 9.95 1.40
CA PRO A 22 16.02 8.61 1.81
C PRO A 22 15.03 7.99 2.80
N ALA A 23 14.60 6.74 2.54
CA ALA A 23 13.64 6.04 3.39
C ALA A 23 14.17 5.82 4.81
N ALA A 24 15.47 5.49 4.92
CA ALA A 24 16.17 5.39 6.19
C ALA A 24 16.81 6.74 6.55
N PRO A 25 16.63 7.24 7.79
CA PRO A 25 17.28 8.47 8.21
C PRO A 25 18.81 8.36 8.17
N ILE A 26 19.48 9.30 7.47
CA ILE A 26 20.95 9.29 7.30
C ILE A 26 21.66 9.43 8.66
N GLY A 27 22.61 8.55 8.95
CA GLY A 27 23.51 8.64 10.11
C GLY A 27 22.85 8.40 11.47
N ARG A 28 21.59 7.95 11.49
CA ARG A 28 20.83 7.76 12.73
C ARG A 28 19.88 6.56 12.65
N GLU A 29 19.41 6.16 13.82
CA GLU A 29 18.40 5.11 13.98
C GLU A 29 17.08 5.48 13.27
N PRO A 30 16.26 4.47 12.91
CA PRO A 30 14.91 4.69 12.41
C PRO A 30 14.08 5.57 13.36
N THR A 31 13.38 6.55 12.81
CA THR A 31 12.37 7.36 13.51
C THR A 31 10.98 6.71 13.39
N ASP A 32 10.05 7.07 14.27
CA ASP A 32 8.64 6.62 14.19
C ASP A 32 8.04 6.85 12.79
N ARG A 33 8.22 8.05 12.21
CA ARG A 33 7.78 8.37 10.84
C ARG A 33 8.35 7.39 9.81
N SER A 34 9.67 7.20 9.81
CA SER A 34 10.31 6.28 8.86
C SER A 34 9.89 4.82 9.09
N ILE A 35 9.58 4.43 10.33
CA ILE A 35 9.05 3.09 10.62
C ILE A 35 7.62 2.96 10.08
N TYR A 36 6.73 3.93 10.32
CA TYR A 36 5.38 3.92 9.74
C TYR A 36 5.41 3.84 8.22
N GLN A 37 6.27 4.62 7.59
CA GLN A 37 6.40 4.70 6.14
C GLN A 37 7.11 3.50 5.51
N SER A 38 7.81 2.64 6.27
CA SER A 38 8.62 1.57 5.71
C SER A 38 8.44 0.21 6.35
N ARG A 39 7.55 0.04 7.34
CA ARG A 39 7.28 -1.27 7.93
C ARG A 39 6.41 -2.14 7.03
N GLN A 40 6.54 -3.45 7.15
CA GLN A 40 5.60 -4.40 6.56
C GLN A 40 4.30 -4.33 7.34
N ASN A 41 3.22 -3.85 6.70
CA ASN A 41 1.95 -3.62 7.36
C ASN A 41 1.02 -4.83 7.24
N PHE A 42 0.53 -5.34 8.38
CA PHE A 42 -0.77 -6.02 8.42
C PHE A 42 -1.88 -4.97 8.53
N GLY A 43 -2.64 -4.78 7.47
CA GLY A 43 -3.66 -3.75 7.40
C GLY A 43 -5.05 -4.25 7.03
N VAL A 44 -5.98 -3.31 7.07
CA VAL A 44 -7.39 -3.50 6.71
C VAL A 44 -7.91 -2.26 5.97
N ASN A 45 -8.84 -2.45 5.06
CA ASN A 45 -9.57 -1.38 4.42
C ASN A 45 -10.75 -0.91 5.27
N PHE A 46 -10.95 0.40 5.36
CA PHE A 46 -12.19 1.00 5.87
C PHE A 46 -13.10 1.32 4.69
N GLY A 47 -13.57 0.27 4.01
CA GLY A 47 -14.49 0.38 2.88
C GLY A 47 -15.84 0.97 3.31
N SER A 48 -16.48 1.70 2.41
CA SER A 48 -17.71 2.46 2.72
C SER A 48 -17.61 3.51 3.82
N LEU A 49 -16.42 3.89 4.29
CA LEU A 49 -16.28 5.01 5.23
C LEU A 49 -16.49 6.36 4.53
N PHE A 50 -15.57 6.77 3.64
CA PHE A 50 -15.61 8.08 2.96
C PHE A 50 -15.90 8.00 1.46
N LEU A 51 -16.01 6.80 0.92
CA LEU A 51 -16.56 6.49 -0.40
C LEU A 51 -17.54 5.35 -0.20
N LEU A 52 -18.81 5.53 -0.56
CA LEU A 52 -19.90 4.61 -0.24
C LEU A 52 -20.07 3.53 -1.31
N GLU A 53 -20.20 2.28 -0.88
CA GLU A 53 -20.55 1.12 -1.70
C GLU A 53 -21.78 0.43 -1.11
N LYS A 54 -22.81 0.28 -1.93
CA LYS A 54 -24.14 -0.15 -1.49
C LYS A 54 -24.15 -1.50 -0.78
N TYR A 55 -23.28 -2.44 -1.18
CA TYR A 55 -23.26 -3.79 -0.59
C TYR A 55 -22.59 -3.84 0.79
N ILE A 56 -21.84 -2.81 1.20
CA ILE A 56 -21.24 -2.69 2.53
C ILE A 56 -22.09 -1.81 3.43
N PHE A 57 -22.59 -0.69 2.89
CA PHE A 57 -23.40 0.30 3.60
C PHE A 57 -24.47 0.88 2.66
N ASP A 58 -25.74 0.62 2.97
CA ASP A 58 -26.87 0.91 2.08
C ASP A 58 -27.76 2.08 2.53
N GLU A 59 -27.59 2.60 3.76
CA GLU A 59 -28.51 3.58 4.36
C GLU A 59 -28.72 4.85 3.52
N MET A 60 -27.67 5.29 2.81
CA MET A 60 -27.71 6.50 1.99
C MET A 60 -28.27 6.25 0.59
N PHE A 61 -28.38 4.99 0.14
CA PHE A 61 -28.80 4.60 -1.20
C PHE A 61 -30.33 4.56 -1.33
N VAL A 62 -30.94 5.73 -1.19
CA VAL A 62 -32.39 5.92 -1.35
C VAL A 62 -32.80 5.99 -2.83
N ASP A 63 -34.07 5.66 -3.11
CA ASP A 63 -34.68 5.69 -4.45
C ASP A 63 -33.89 4.87 -5.49
N ASP A 64 -33.50 3.65 -5.10
CA ASP A 64 -32.79 2.66 -5.92
C ASP A 64 -31.45 3.14 -6.51
N ALA A 65 -30.81 4.13 -5.88
CA ALA A 65 -29.45 4.54 -6.25
C ALA A 65 -28.49 3.34 -6.21
N GLY A 66 -27.59 3.29 -7.20
CA GLY A 66 -26.54 2.26 -7.32
C GLY A 66 -25.13 2.75 -6.97
N VAL A 67 -24.90 4.07 -7.03
CA VAL A 67 -23.60 4.71 -6.78
C VAL A 67 -23.77 5.93 -5.86
N GLU A 68 -22.69 6.32 -5.18
CA GLU A 68 -22.70 7.41 -4.20
C GLU A 68 -23.23 8.73 -4.79
N LEU A 69 -22.82 9.09 -6.00
CA LEU A 69 -23.27 10.32 -6.67
C LEU A 69 -24.79 10.43 -6.70
N ASP A 70 -25.48 9.35 -7.06
CA ASP A 70 -26.94 9.31 -7.17
C ASP A 70 -27.59 9.23 -5.80
N ALA A 71 -27.03 8.43 -4.88
CA ALA A 71 -27.48 8.31 -3.50
C ALA A 71 -27.51 9.68 -2.79
N ILE A 72 -26.41 10.43 -2.90
CA ILE A 72 -26.29 11.75 -2.28
C ILE A 72 -27.13 12.80 -3.00
N LYS A 73 -27.27 12.74 -4.35
CA LYS A 73 -28.25 13.57 -5.06
C LYS A 73 -29.68 13.35 -4.56
N ASN A 74 -30.08 12.10 -4.34
CA ASN A 74 -31.43 11.77 -3.91
C ASN A 74 -31.68 12.26 -2.48
N CYS A 75 -30.73 12.02 -1.56
CA CYS A 75 -30.77 12.59 -0.21
C CYS A 75 -30.83 14.12 -0.23
N PHE A 76 -30.01 14.77 -1.06
CA PHE A 76 -29.98 16.22 -1.21
C PHE A 76 -31.33 16.76 -1.70
N LYS A 77 -31.94 16.14 -2.72
CA LYS A 77 -33.26 16.53 -3.24
C LYS A 77 -34.36 16.36 -2.20
N LYS A 78 -34.31 15.29 -1.41
CA LYS A 78 -35.34 14.94 -0.42
C LYS A 78 -35.26 15.79 0.85
N ASP A 79 -34.06 15.96 1.38
CA ASP A 79 -33.84 16.46 2.74
C ASP A 79 -33.04 17.79 2.78
N GLY A 80 -32.47 18.22 1.65
CA GLY A 80 -31.61 19.40 1.55
C GLY A 80 -30.16 19.14 1.97
N VAL A 81 -29.30 20.12 1.69
CA VAL A 81 -27.84 20.00 1.88
C VAL A 81 -27.43 19.74 3.32
N ASP A 82 -28.05 20.43 4.28
CA ASP A 82 -27.62 20.37 5.68
C ASP A 82 -27.96 19.02 6.33
N LYS A 83 -29.18 18.50 6.11
CA LYS A 83 -29.55 17.16 6.59
C LYS A 83 -28.73 16.05 5.91
N THR A 84 -28.45 16.19 4.61
CA THR A 84 -27.59 15.23 3.89
C THR A 84 -26.18 15.23 4.47
N ARG A 85 -25.62 16.41 4.74
CA ARG A 85 -24.34 16.57 5.44
C ARG A 85 -24.38 15.93 6.82
N GLU A 86 -25.40 16.20 7.62
CA GLU A 86 -25.55 15.64 8.98
C GLU A 86 -25.56 14.11 8.97
N ARG A 87 -26.25 13.47 8.01
CA ARG A 87 -26.24 12.01 7.86
C ARG A 87 -24.85 11.47 7.51
N LEU A 88 -24.17 12.08 6.55
CA LEU A 88 -22.79 11.72 6.20
C LEU A 88 -21.85 11.89 7.40
N GLU A 89 -21.93 13.01 8.10
CA GLU A 89 -21.12 13.25 9.30
C GLU A 89 -21.44 12.27 10.43
N HIS A 90 -22.70 11.87 10.59
CA HIS A 90 -23.09 10.85 11.55
C HIS A 90 -22.45 9.51 11.22
N HIS A 91 -22.54 9.07 9.97
CA HIS A 91 -21.86 7.86 9.48
C HIS A 91 -20.35 7.93 9.72
N TRP A 92 -19.69 8.99 9.25
CA TRP A 92 -18.24 9.13 9.36
C TRP A 92 -17.72 9.20 10.79
N LYS A 93 -18.49 9.74 11.74
CA LYS A 93 -18.07 9.84 13.15
C LYS A 93 -18.34 8.54 13.93
N ASN A 94 -19.26 7.71 13.48
CA ASN A 94 -19.69 6.50 14.20
C ASN A 94 -19.25 5.18 13.51
N TYR A 95 -18.60 5.25 12.35
CA TYR A 95 -18.11 4.07 11.65
C TYR A 95 -17.16 3.24 12.50
N CYS A 96 -16.25 3.84 13.29
CA CYS A 96 -15.30 3.10 14.13
C CYS A 96 -15.43 3.54 15.60
N SER A 97 -15.89 2.63 16.45
CA SER A 97 -16.07 2.84 17.89
C SER A 97 -14.76 2.68 18.67
N ASP A 98 -14.71 3.12 19.93
CA ASP A 98 -13.53 2.92 20.78
C ASP A 98 -13.18 1.43 20.96
N SER A 99 -14.18 0.55 21.07
CA SER A 99 -13.97 -0.91 21.12
C SER A 99 -13.43 -1.47 19.81
N ASP A 100 -13.78 -0.89 18.66
CA ASP A 100 -13.20 -1.28 17.38
C ASP A 100 -11.70 -0.95 17.35
N TRP A 101 -11.30 0.24 17.82
CA TRP A 101 -9.90 0.63 17.90
C TRP A 101 -9.08 -0.29 18.83
N GLU A 102 -9.65 -0.65 19.98
CA GLU A 102 -9.04 -1.63 20.89
C GLU A 102 -8.89 -2.99 20.22
N TRP A 103 -9.93 -3.47 19.53
CA TRP A 103 -9.89 -4.75 18.81
C TRP A 103 -8.84 -4.74 17.70
N LEU A 104 -8.74 -3.66 16.91
CA LEU A 104 -7.72 -3.52 15.86
C LEU A 104 -6.31 -3.63 16.45
N LYS A 105 -6.07 -2.96 17.58
CA LYS A 105 -4.79 -3.04 18.29
C LYS A 105 -4.53 -4.44 18.83
N GLU A 106 -5.52 -5.09 19.43
CA GLU A 106 -5.43 -6.45 19.99
C GLU A 106 -5.09 -7.48 18.91
N LYS A 107 -5.73 -7.41 17.73
CA LYS A 107 -5.43 -8.30 16.60
C LYS A 107 -4.14 -7.97 15.86
N GLY A 108 -3.45 -6.92 16.30
CA GLY A 108 -2.14 -6.53 15.80
C GLY A 108 -2.18 -5.80 14.47
N ILE A 109 -3.31 -5.20 14.10
CA ILE A 109 -3.42 -4.34 12.93
C ILE A 109 -2.42 -3.18 13.06
N GLN A 110 -1.66 -2.98 12.00
CA GLN A 110 -0.62 -1.96 11.91
C GLN A 110 -1.10 -0.80 11.04
N SER A 111 -1.93 -1.03 10.02
CA SER A 111 -2.31 0.05 9.10
C SER A 111 -3.77 -0.03 8.70
N ILE A 112 -4.36 1.13 8.42
CA ILE A 112 -5.69 1.24 7.85
C ILE A 112 -5.57 1.95 6.50
N ARG A 113 -6.08 1.32 5.44
CA ARG A 113 -6.29 1.98 4.14
C ARG A 113 -7.67 2.65 4.15
N ILE A 114 -7.70 3.94 3.85
CA ILE A 114 -8.92 4.74 3.86
C ILE A 114 -9.21 5.24 2.43
N PRO A 115 -10.12 4.56 1.71
CA PRO A 115 -10.66 5.04 0.43
C PRO A 115 -11.48 6.31 0.60
N PHE A 116 -11.28 7.27 -0.30
CA PHE A 116 -12.16 8.43 -0.46
C PHE A 116 -12.20 8.93 -1.90
N GLY A 117 -13.32 9.55 -2.28
CA GLY A 117 -13.40 10.27 -3.54
C GLY A 117 -12.82 11.67 -3.46
N TYR A 118 -12.41 12.22 -4.61
CA TYR A 118 -11.86 13.59 -4.70
C TYR A 118 -12.81 14.67 -4.13
N TRP A 119 -14.11 14.41 -4.08
CA TRP A 119 -15.12 15.31 -3.51
C TRP A 119 -15.04 15.46 -1.99
N LEU A 120 -14.33 14.59 -1.28
CA LEU A 120 -14.10 14.73 0.16
C LEU A 120 -13.02 15.79 0.48
N VAL A 121 -12.04 15.94 -0.42
CA VAL A 121 -10.78 16.64 -0.16
C VAL A 121 -11.01 18.14 0.03
N ASP A 122 -10.38 18.71 1.06
CA ASP A 122 -10.49 20.13 1.42
C ASP A 122 -11.93 20.64 1.51
N GLY A 123 -12.83 19.81 2.06
CA GLY A 123 -14.25 20.16 2.20
C GLY A 123 -14.99 20.29 0.87
N GLY A 124 -14.56 19.56 -0.16
CA GLY A 124 -15.16 19.56 -1.50
C GLY A 124 -14.66 20.68 -2.41
N SER A 125 -13.57 21.36 -2.06
CA SER A 125 -13.00 22.47 -2.85
C SER A 125 -12.52 22.05 -4.25
N PHE A 126 -12.31 20.76 -4.47
CA PHE A 126 -11.86 20.19 -5.75
C PHE A 126 -13.00 19.66 -6.64
N THR A 127 -14.26 19.99 -6.34
CA THR A 127 -15.43 19.48 -7.09
C THR A 127 -15.86 20.36 -8.25
N LYS A 128 -15.32 21.58 -8.39
CA LYS A 128 -15.71 22.51 -9.46
C LYS A 128 -15.45 21.92 -10.85
N GLY A 129 -16.44 21.99 -11.73
CA GLY A 129 -16.40 21.44 -13.09
C GLY A 129 -16.61 19.93 -13.16
N THR A 130 -17.05 19.30 -12.07
CA THR A 130 -17.26 17.84 -11.98
C THR A 130 -18.71 17.50 -11.64
N SER A 131 -19.07 16.21 -11.74
CA SER A 131 -20.40 15.71 -11.35
C SER A 131 -20.78 16.01 -9.90
N PHE A 132 -19.80 16.19 -9.02
CA PHE A 132 -19.98 16.44 -7.58
C PHE A 132 -20.05 17.93 -7.22
N GLU A 133 -19.91 18.87 -8.17
CA GLU A 133 -19.88 20.32 -7.87
C GLU A 133 -21.07 20.78 -7.03
N SER A 134 -22.29 20.39 -7.44
CA SER A 134 -23.53 20.75 -6.73
C SER A 134 -23.66 20.10 -5.35
N LEU A 135 -22.85 19.08 -5.05
CA LEU A 135 -22.89 18.32 -3.81
C LEU A 135 -21.76 18.71 -2.85
N ALA A 136 -20.85 19.61 -3.21
CA ALA A 136 -19.71 20.01 -2.39
C ALA A 136 -20.11 20.33 -0.93
N GLY A 137 -21.24 21.02 -0.77
CA GLY A 137 -21.80 21.35 0.54
C GLY A 137 -22.09 20.13 1.42
N ALA A 138 -22.42 18.96 0.88
CA ALA A 138 -22.65 17.74 1.65
C ALA A 138 -21.36 17.17 2.27
N TYR A 139 -20.19 17.48 1.68
CA TYR A 139 -18.89 16.94 2.08
C TYR A 139 -18.00 17.91 2.86
N ALA A 140 -18.51 19.10 3.18
CA ALA A 140 -17.75 20.22 3.75
C ALA A 140 -16.92 19.89 5.01
N LYS A 141 -17.28 18.87 5.79
CA LYS A 141 -16.55 18.44 7.00
C LYS A 141 -15.76 17.15 6.85
N GLY A 142 -15.92 16.43 5.73
CA GLY A 142 -15.35 15.10 5.52
C GLY A 142 -13.84 15.06 5.75
N TRP A 143 -13.08 15.97 5.11
CA TRP A 143 -11.63 16.06 5.28
C TRP A 143 -11.19 16.31 6.73
N SER A 144 -11.89 17.21 7.44
CA SER A 144 -11.60 17.48 8.85
C SER A 144 -11.92 16.31 9.78
N ILE A 145 -12.95 15.53 9.45
CA ILE A 145 -13.33 14.33 10.19
C ILE A 145 -12.31 13.22 9.94
N LEU A 146 -11.84 13.03 8.70
CA LEU A 146 -10.75 12.11 8.37
C LEU A 146 -9.52 12.38 9.27
N LYS A 147 -9.07 13.63 9.33
CA LYS A 147 -7.91 14.00 10.16
C LYS A 147 -8.14 13.73 11.66
N LYS A 148 -9.25 14.22 12.21
CA LYS A 148 -9.54 14.18 13.64
C LYS A 148 -9.93 12.79 14.16
N PHE A 149 -10.83 12.10 13.47
CA PHE A 149 -11.40 10.83 13.94
C PHE A 149 -10.61 9.60 13.51
N TYR A 150 -9.76 9.71 12.48
CA TYR A 150 -9.02 8.58 11.95
C TYR A 150 -7.51 8.75 12.03
N ILE A 151 -6.93 9.82 11.46
CA ILE A 151 -5.46 9.98 11.49
C ILE A 151 -4.96 10.18 12.93
N GLU A 152 -5.54 11.13 13.66
CA GLU A 152 -5.15 11.43 15.05
C GLU A 152 -5.46 10.28 16.00
N LYS A 153 -6.62 9.64 15.81
CA LYS A 153 -7.04 8.47 16.63
C LYS A 153 -6.12 7.28 16.37
N ALA A 154 -5.83 6.93 15.11
CA ALA A 154 -4.93 5.83 14.76
C ALA A 154 -3.52 6.01 15.35
N LYS A 155 -3.02 7.25 15.43
CA LYS A 155 -1.72 7.56 16.07
C LYS A 155 -1.70 7.10 17.53
N GLN A 156 -2.80 7.25 18.27
CA GLN A 156 -2.91 6.82 19.68
C GLN A 156 -2.76 5.29 19.85
N TYR A 157 -3.11 4.52 18.81
CA TYR A 157 -2.98 3.06 18.80
C TYR A 157 -1.72 2.56 18.08
N GLN A 158 -0.83 3.47 17.66
CA GLN A 158 0.33 3.17 16.81
C GLN A 158 -0.04 2.52 15.47
N ILE A 159 -1.20 2.87 14.95
CA ILE A 159 -1.72 2.45 13.64
C ILE A 159 -1.42 3.57 12.63
N SER A 160 -0.90 3.19 11.47
CA SER A 160 -0.69 4.10 10.34
C SER A 160 -1.93 4.20 9.46
N ILE A 161 -2.02 5.30 8.71
CA ILE A 161 -3.03 5.49 7.68
C ILE A 161 -2.35 5.50 6.30
N LEU A 162 -2.86 4.66 5.39
CA LEU A 162 -2.69 4.79 3.95
C LEU A 162 -3.91 5.57 3.43
N VAL A 163 -3.69 6.78 2.95
CA VAL A 163 -4.76 7.58 2.33
C VAL A 163 -4.88 7.21 0.86
N ASP A 164 -6.08 6.89 0.41
CA ASP A 164 -6.33 6.39 -0.93
C ASP A 164 -7.31 7.27 -1.69
N LEU A 165 -6.79 7.95 -2.71
CA LEU A 165 -7.59 8.69 -3.69
C LEU A 165 -8.27 7.69 -4.63
N HIS A 166 -9.35 7.13 -4.11
CA HIS A 166 -10.00 5.96 -4.66
C HIS A 166 -10.82 6.28 -5.92
N ALA A 167 -11.38 7.48 -6.00
CA ALA A 167 -12.09 7.96 -7.19
C ALA A 167 -11.42 9.19 -7.80
N LEU A 168 -11.24 9.15 -9.11
CA LEU A 168 -10.74 10.26 -9.92
C LEU A 168 -11.85 10.87 -10.78
N PRO A 169 -11.81 12.20 -11.04
CA PRO A 169 -12.71 12.80 -12.02
C PRO A 169 -12.60 12.08 -13.37
N LYS A 170 -13.73 11.81 -14.03
CA LYS A 170 -13.78 11.06 -15.32
C LYS A 170 -13.40 9.57 -15.26
N GLY A 171 -13.15 9.01 -14.08
CA GLY A 171 -13.00 7.57 -13.88
C GLY A 171 -11.66 7.00 -14.35
N ALA A 172 -10.90 6.42 -13.41
CA ALA A 172 -9.71 5.62 -13.71
C ALA A 172 -10.07 4.23 -14.26
N ASN A 173 -11.27 3.77 -13.91
CA ASN A 173 -11.96 2.55 -14.32
C ASN A 173 -13.47 2.86 -14.46
N THR A 174 -14.29 1.83 -14.64
CA THR A 174 -15.74 1.95 -14.83
C THR A 174 -16.55 1.32 -13.68
N GLY A 175 -15.92 1.00 -12.56
CA GLY A 175 -16.57 0.36 -11.41
C GLY A 175 -17.44 1.33 -10.60
N ASP A 176 -18.49 0.83 -9.95
CA ASP A 176 -19.35 1.58 -9.03
C ASP A 176 -18.60 2.14 -7.83
N HIS A 177 -17.59 1.42 -7.36
CA HIS A 177 -16.67 1.85 -6.29
C HIS A 177 -15.86 3.11 -6.66
N SER A 178 -15.99 3.67 -7.87
CA SER A 178 -15.53 5.04 -8.19
C SER A 178 -16.55 6.14 -7.80
N GLY A 179 -17.68 5.78 -7.20
CA GLY A 179 -18.73 6.69 -6.72
C GLY A 179 -19.63 7.29 -7.82
N GLU A 180 -19.32 7.09 -9.10
CA GLU A 180 -20.21 7.38 -10.22
C GLU A 180 -19.99 6.35 -11.36
N TRP A 181 -21.03 6.07 -12.13
CA TRP A 181 -20.92 5.17 -13.28
C TRP A 181 -20.27 5.88 -14.47
N PHE A 182 -19.19 5.29 -14.99
CA PHE A 182 -18.57 5.71 -16.23
C PHE A 182 -18.80 4.68 -17.33
N LYS A 183 -19.07 5.17 -18.54
CA LYS A 183 -19.09 4.31 -19.72
C LYS A 183 -17.67 3.89 -20.11
N ASP A 184 -16.73 4.82 -20.02
CA ASP A 184 -15.34 4.67 -20.44
C ASP A 184 -14.42 5.34 -19.39
N PRO A 185 -13.21 4.81 -19.14
CA PRO A 185 -12.26 5.39 -18.18
C PRO A 185 -11.52 6.60 -18.78
N ASP A 186 -12.26 7.69 -18.99
CA ASP A 186 -11.81 8.88 -19.74
C ASP A 186 -10.71 9.69 -19.03
N PHE A 187 -10.48 9.47 -17.72
CA PHE A 187 -9.44 10.16 -16.94
C PHE A 187 -8.08 10.18 -17.66
N TRP A 188 -7.68 9.04 -18.24
CA TRP A 188 -6.34 8.87 -18.84
C TRP A 188 -6.11 9.73 -20.08
N ASN A 189 -7.18 10.23 -20.71
CA ASN A 189 -7.14 11.04 -21.93
C ASN A 189 -7.49 12.51 -21.67
N ASP A 190 -8.06 12.84 -20.50
CA ASP A 190 -8.48 14.20 -20.16
C ASP A 190 -7.39 14.95 -19.37
N SER A 191 -6.79 15.97 -19.99
CA SER A 191 -5.72 16.73 -19.35
C SER A 191 -6.19 17.63 -18.21
N ASN A 192 -7.46 18.05 -18.18
CA ASN A 192 -8.01 18.83 -17.08
C ASN A 192 -8.25 17.93 -15.87
N ALA A 193 -8.81 16.74 -16.07
CA ALA A 193 -8.99 15.74 -15.02
C ALA A 193 -7.64 15.33 -14.40
N ILE A 194 -6.63 15.04 -15.23
CA ILE A 194 -5.27 14.74 -14.78
C ILE A 194 -4.68 15.90 -13.96
N ASN A 195 -4.81 17.14 -14.43
CA ASN A 195 -4.25 18.29 -13.70
C ASN A 195 -4.95 18.50 -12.36
N LEU A 196 -6.28 18.36 -12.30
CA LEU A 196 -7.06 18.43 -11.06
C LEU A 196 -6.62 17.35 -10.07
N ALA A 197 -6.48 16.09 -10.51
CA ALA A 197 -5.99 14.99 -9.65
C ALA A 197 -4.56 15.23 -9.14
N VAL A 198 -3.68 15.82 -9.96
CA VAL A 198 -2.31 16.19 -9.55
C VAL A 198 -2.33 17.30 -8.49
N GLU A 199 -3.21 18.29 -8.61
CA GLU A 199 -3.41 19.34 -7.61
C GLU A 199 -3.94 18.75 -6.29
N ILE A 200 -4.90 17.83 -6.36
CA ILE A 200 -5.42 17.09 -5.21
C ILE A 200 -4.29 16.32 -4.51
N CYS A 201 -3.48 15.56 -5.26
CA CYS A 201 -2.35 14.81 -4.71
C CYS A 201 -1.35 15.72 -3.98
N ALA A 202 -1.03 16.88 -4.56
CA ALA A 202 -0.14 17.86 -3.93
C ALA A 202 -0.76 18.46 -2.67
N PHE A 203 -2.07 18.75 -2.68
CA PHE A 203 -2.78 19.22 -1.50
C PHE A 203 -2.74 18.19 -0.37
N ILE A 204 -3.11 16.93 -0.64
CA ILE A 204 -3.11 15.84 0.36
C ILE A 204 -1.71 15.70 0.96
N ALA A 205 -0.68 15.63 0.12
CA ALA A 205 0.70 15.48 0.56
C ALA A 205 1.19 16.62 1.46
N LYS A 206 0.78 17.86 1.15
CA LYS A 206 1.11 19.05 1.94
C LYS A 206 0.34 19.10 3.25
N ASP A 207 -0.97 18.94 3.21
CA ASP A 207 -1.86 19.07 4.38
C ASP A 207 -1.61 17.96 5.42
N LEU A 208 -1.14 16.79 4.96
CA LEU A 208 -0.85 15.66 5.83
C LEU A 208 0.63 15.53 6.24
N ALA A 209 1.51 16.45 5.82
CA ALA A 209 2.96 16.33 6.00
C ALA A 209 3.41 16.27 7.48
N ASP A 210 2.65 16.86 8.39
CA ASP A 210 2.97 16.91 9.83
C ASP A 210 2.51 15.65 10.59
N TYR A 211 1.76 14.75 9.95
CA TYR A 211 1.30 13.50 10.57
C TYR A 211 2.30 12.36 10.31
N ASP A 212 3.08 12.01 11.32
CA ASP A 212 4.09 10.94 11.21
C ASP A 212 3.52 9.55 10.86
N ASN A 213 2.24 9.31 11.19
CA ASN A 213 1.59 8.02 10.99
C ASN A 213 0.93 7.88 9.60
N ILE A 214 1.22 8.77 8.65
CA ILE A 214 0.87 8.54 7.24
C ILE A 214 1.92 7.62 6.61
N CYS A 215 1.53 6.38 6.33
CA CYS A 215 2.43 5.40 5.72
C CYS A 215 2.48 5.49 4.19
N GLY A 216 1.59 6.26 3.57
CA GLY A 216 1.61 6.46 2.13
C GLY A 216 0.39 7.21 1.60
N ILE A 217 0.50 7.64 0.34
CA ILE A 217 -0.58 8.26 -0.44
C ILE A 217 -0.76 7.44 -1.71
N GLN A 218 -1.91 6.78 -1.85
CA GLN A 218 -2.31 6.12 -3.08
C GLN A 218 -2.98 7.14 -4.00
N ILE A 219 -2.38 7.32 -5.18
CA ILE A 219 -2.78 8.38 -6.12
C ILE A 219 -3.90 7.95 -7.06
N VAL A 220 -4.21 6.65 -7.10
CA VAL A 220 -5.32 6.07 -7.85
C VAL A 220 -5.61 4.66 -7.32
N ASN A 221 -6.88 4.33 -7.19
CA ASN A 221 -7.33 2.95 -7.03
C ASN A 221 -7.61 2.29 -8.39
N GLU A 222 -7.25 1.02 -8.55
CA GLU A 222 -7.60 0.15 -9.67
C GLU A 222 -7.59 0.85 -11.04
N SER A 223 -6.42 1.26 -11.52
CA SER A 223 -6.29 1.70 -12.90
C SER A 223 -6.82 0.62 -13.83
N VAL A 224 -7.56 1.00 -14.87
CA VAL A 224 -7.91 0.06 -15.93
C VAL A 224 -6.64 -0.56 -16.53
N PHE A 225 -6.73 -1.84 -16.92
CA PHE A 225 -5.68 -2.51 -17.67
C PHE A 225 -5.42 -1.79 -19.01
N SER A 226 -4.15 -1.64 -19.38
CA SER A 226 -3.78 -1.07 -20.67
C SER A 226 -2.47 -1.66 -21.20
N ASN A 227 -2.50 -2.12 -22.46
CA ASN A 227 -1.27 -2.50 -23.18
C ASN A 227 -0.39 -1.29 -23.54
N ASN A 228 -0.95 -0.08 -23.55
CA ASN A 228 -0.23 1.16 -23.84
C ASN A 228 -0.57 2.22 -22.76
N PRO A 229 0.06 2.13 -21.58
CA PRO A 229 -0.31 2.90 -20.39
C PRO A 229 0.19 4.36 -20.42
N SER A 230 0.30 4.99 -21.60
CA SER A 230 0.93 6.31 -21.74
C SER A 230 0.22 7.42 -20.93
N GLY A 231 -1.10 7.33 -20.76
CA GLY A 231 -1.89 8.23 -19.91
C GLY A 231 -1.60 8.01 -18.42
N GLN A 232 -1.53 6.74 -18.00
CA GLN A 232 -1.18 6.31 -16.64
C GLN A 232 0.25 6.75 -16.29
N GLU A 233 1.24 6.47 -17.14
CA GLU A 233 2.63 6.90 -16.94
C GLU A 233 2.74 8.42 -16.81
N LYS A 234 1.99 9.17 -17.64
CA LYS A 234 1.93 10.63 -17.57
C LYS A 234 1.36 11.10 -16.24
N TYR A 235 0.27 10.50 -15.76
CA TYR A 235 -0.33 10.84 -14.47
C TYR A 235 0.60 10.50 -13.32
N TYR A 236 1.12 9.27 -13.24
CA TYR A 236 1.99 8.81 -12.14
C TYR A 236 3.21 9.70 -11.99
N ARG A 237 3.86 10.08 -13.11
CA ARG A 237 4.99 11.00 -13.10
C ARG A 237 4.60 12.40 -12.62
N LYS A 238 3.49 12.95 -13.12
CA LYS A 238 3.04 14.29 -12.72
C LYS A 238 2.66 14.35 -11.25
N ALA A 239 1.88 13.38 -10.76
CA ALA A 239 1.45 13.29 -9.38
C ALA A 239 2.66 13.11 -8.46
N ALA A 240 3.57 12.19 -8.78
CA ALA A 240 4.78 11.99 -8.00
C ALA A 240 5.63 13.26 -7.89
N ASN A 241 5.87 13.93 -9.01
CA ASN A 241 6.63 15.18 -9.01
C ASN A 241 5.92 16.32 -8.26
N ALA A 242 4.59 16.36 -8.24
CA ALA A 242 3.84 17.36 -7.49
C ALA A 242 3.89 17.08 -5.98
N ILE A 243 3.73 15.82 -5.57
CA ILE A 243 3.90 15.37 -4.18
C ILE A 243 5.31 15.70 -3.68
N ARG A 244 6.35 15.31 -4.43
CA ARG A 244 7.76 15.49 -4.03
C ARG A 244 8.16 16.95 -3.80
N LYS A 245 7.47 17.92 -4.42
CA LYS A 245 7.71 19.36 -4.21
C LYS A 245 7.27 19.86 -2.84
N VAL A 246 6.29 19.21 -2.21
CA VAL A 246 5.67 19.67 -0.96
C VAL A 246 5.87 18.68 0.20
N ASN A 247 6.11 17.41 -0.12
CA ASN A 247 6.39 16.34 0.82
C ASN A 247 7.30 15.31 0.13
N ASN A 248 8.59 15.34 0.46
CA ASN A 248 9.60 14.62 -0.29
C ASN A 248 9.87 13.20 0.24
N ASP A 249 9.38 12.82 1.42
CA ASP A 249 9.63 11.52 2.05
C ASP A 249 8.44 10.54 1.98
N VAL A 250 7.21 11.06 1.86
CA VAL A 250 6.00 10.22 1.88
C VAL A 250 6.00 9.17 0.75
N PRO A 251 5.70 7.90 1.06
CA PRO A 251 5.58 6.87 0.03
C PRO A 251 4.42 7.18 -0.91
N ILE A 252 4.65 6.99 -2.21
CA ILE A 252 3.61 7.16 -3.24
C ILE A 252 3.20 5.76 -3.69
N ILE A 253 1.92 5.47 -3.62
CA ILE A 253 1.37 4.17 -3.97
C ILE A 253 0.66 4.33 -5.32
N ILE A 254 0.99 3.46 -6.27
CA ILE A 254 0.38 3.42 -7.61
C ILE A 254 -0.34 2.11 -7.83
N SER A 255 -1.50 2.13 -8.49
CA SER A 255 -2.16 0.90 -8.94
C SER A 255 -1.33 0.22 -10.03
N ASP A 256 -1.25 -1.11 -9.95
CA ASP A 256 -0.60 -1.98 -10.92
C ASP A 256 -1.36 -2.13 -12.26
N GLY A 257 -2.57 -1.59 -12.36
CA GLY A 257 -3.42 -1.76 -13.54
C GLY A 257 -3.61 -3.22 -13.97
N TRP A 258 -3.65 -4.15 -13.00
CA TRP A 258 -3.76 -5.60 -13.21
C TRP A 258 -2.54 -6.23 -13.91
N TRP A 259 -1.39 -5.55 -13.92
CA TRP A 259 -0.12 -6.06 -14.45
C TRP A 259 1.09 -5.52 -13.66
N PRO A 260 1.45 -6.15 -12.53
CA PRO A 260 2.54 -5.70 -11.66
C PRO A 260 3.87 -5.44 -12.37
N ASP A 261 4.30 -6.35 -13.26
CA ASP A 261 5.60 -6.23 -13.93
C ASP A 261 5.66 -5.05 -14.92
N GLN A 262 4.53 -4.61 -15.49
CA GLN A 262 4.51 -3.41 -16.33
C GLN A 262 4.99 -2.18 -15.54
N TRP A 263 4.61 -2.09 -14.27
CA TRP A 263 4.97 -0.98 -13.39
C TRP A 263 6.36 -1.12 -12.79
N VAL A 264 6.84 -2.35 -12.56
CA VAL A 264 8.26 -2.59 -12.26
C VAL A 264 9.15 -2.05 -13.37
N ASN A 265 8.85 -2.42 -14.62
CA ASN A 265 9.58 -1.93 -15.79
C ASN A 265 9.48 -0.41 -15.94
N PHE A 266 8.32 0.19 -15.63
CA PHE A 266 8.18 1.64 -15.58
C PHE A 266 9.13 2.26 -14.54
N LEU A 267 9.13 1.79 -13.30
CA LEU A 267 10.02 2.32 -12.26
C LEU A 267 11.49 2.18 -12.64
N ASP A 268 11.90 1.04 -13.18
CA ASP A 268 13.28 0.80 -13.62
C ASP A 268 13.74 1.87 -14.64
N ARG A 269 12.92 2.16 -15.66
CA ARG A 269 13.20 3.18 -16.69
C ARG A 269 13.47 4.58 -16.12
N PHE A 270 12.87 4.93 -15.00
CA PHE A 270 12.98 6.27 -14.39
C PHE A 270 13.92 6.31 -13.18
N SER A 271 14.44 5.18 -12.73
CA SER A 271 15.20 5.08 -11.48
C SER A 271 16.71 5.27 -11.62
N ASN A 272 17.23 5.31 -12.85
CA ASN A 272 18.67 5.24 -13.14
C ASN A 272 19.37 4.04 -12.45
N GLY A 273 18.69 2.89 -12.42
CA GLY A 273 19.21 1.64 -11.84
C GLY A 273 19.05 1.51 -10.33
N ASP A 274 18.24 2.37 -9.70
CA ASP A 274 17.98 2.35 -8.26
C ASP A 274 16.50 2.60 -7.96
N VAL A 275 15.65 1.61 -8.24
CA VAL A 275 14.18 1.67 -8.10
C VAL A 275 13.75 2.22 -6.74
N GLY A 276 14.42 1.79 -5.66
CA GLY A 276 14.13 2.23 -4.30
C GLY A 276 14.27 3.74 -4.08
N SER A 277 15.06 4.43 -4.90
CA SER A 277 15.25 5.88 -4.80
C SER A 277 14.01 6.70 -5.16
N LEU A 278 13.08 6.12 -5.93
CA LEU A 278 11.85 6.80 -6.33
C LEU A 278 10.86 6.90 -5.17
N GLY A 279 10.95 6.00 -4.18
CA GLY A 279 10.02 5.91 -3.06
C GLY A 279 8.58 5.66 -3.50
N ILE A 280 8.41 4.88 -4.57
CA ILE A 280 7.11 4.46 -5.11
C ILE A 280 6.89 2.99 -4.76
N VAL A 281 5.67 2.67 -4.35
CA VAL A 281 5.19 1.33 -4.01
C VAL A 281 4.10 0.95 -5.01
N ILE A 282 4.13 -0.27 -5.52
CA ILE A 282 3.12 -0.79 -6.44
C ILE A 282 2.04 -1.51 -5.62
N ASP A 283 0.78 -1.23 -5.92
CA ASP A 283 -0.39 -1.83 -5.30
C ASP A 283 -1.04 -2.85 -6.25
N ASP A 284 -1.09 -4.10 -5.81
CA ASP A 284 -1.71 -5.24 -6.51
C ASP A 284 -2.93 -5.74 -5.72
N HIS A 285 -3.99 -6.14 -6.42
CA HIS A 285 -5.26 -6.56 -5.82
C HIS A 285 -5.54 -8.03 -6.15
N ILE A 286 -5.72 -8.85 -5.12
CA ILE A 286 -5.84 -10.30 -5.26
C ILE A 286 -7.25 -10.77 -4.90
N TYR A 287 -8.06 -11.01 -5.93
CA TYR A 287 -9.38 -11.62 -5.82
C TYR A 287 -9.47 -12.87 -6.71
N ARG A 288 -10.08 -13.95 -6.19
CA ARG A 288 -10.29 -15.22 -6.90
C ARG A 288 -11.77 -15.57 -7.10
N CYS A 289 -12.62 -14.53 -7.16
CA CYS A 289 -14.06 -14.68 -7.31
C CYS A 289 -14.66 -13.93 -8.51
N PHE A 290 -13.85 -13.21 -9.30
CA PHE A 290 -14.36 -12.36 -10.40
C PHE A 290 -14.07 -12.90 -11.80
N SER A 291 -12.89 -13.48 -12.02
CA SER A 291 -12.48 -13.97 -13.34
C SER A 291 -13.23 -15.25 -13.73
N ASP A 292 -13.56 -15.43 -15.02
CA ASP A 292 -14.14 -16.69 -15.48
C ASP A 292 -13.15 -17.88 -15.38
N ASP A 293 -11.85 -17.60 -15.38
CA ASP A 293 -10.82 -18.62 -15.17
C ASP A 293 -10.92 -19.23 -13.76
N ASP A 294 -10.94 -18.39 -12.72
CA ASP A 294 -11.07 -18.84 -11.33
C ASP A 294 -12.42 -19.53 -11.08
N LYS A 295 -13.51 -18.99 -11.64
CA LYS A 295 -14.87 -19.54 -11.49
C LYS A 295 -15.03 -20.94 -12.11
N ASN A 296 -14.11 -21.36 -12.98
CA ASN A 296 -14.12 -22.67 -13.60
C ASN A 296 -13.19 -23.69 -12.94
N LYS A 297 -12.45 -23.29 -11.91
CA LYS A 297 -11.54 -24.13 -11.13
C LYS A 297 -12.19 -24.64 -9.85
N LYS A 298 -11.66 -25.73 -9.33
CA LYS A 298 -11.89 -26.20 -7.96
C LYS A 298 -11.19 -25.27 -6.98
N ILE A 299 -11.68 -25.21 -5.74
CA ILE A 299 -11.09 -24.40 -4.68
C ILE A 299 -9.63 -24.79 -4.40
N GLU A 300 -9.34 -26.09 -4.42
CA GLU A 300 -7.98 -26.61 -4.23
C GLU A 300 -7.02 -26.12 -5.32
N GLU A 301 -7.46 -26.10 -6.58
CA GLU A 301 -6.70 -25.58 -7.72
C GLU A 301 -6.45 -24.07 -7.57
N ILE A 302 -7.46 -23.30 -7.12
CA ILE A 302 -7.31 -21.87 -6.83
C ILE A 302 -6.25 -21.62 -5.75
N ILE A 303 -6.24 -22.45 -4.68
CA ILE A 303 -5.25 -22.35 -3.60
C ILE A 303 -3.83 -22.64 -4.12
N GLU A 304 -3.67 -23.65 -4.97
CA GLU A 304 -2.39 -24.01 -5.59
C GLU A 304 -1.89 -22.92 -6.54
N ASP A 305 -2.78 -22.34 -7.35
CA ASP A 305 -2.45 -21.28 -8.31
C ASP A 305 -1.88 -20.03 -7.63
N LEU A 306 -2.14 -19.79 -6.34
CA LEU A 306 -1.52 -18.69 -5.61
C LEU A 306 0.01 -18.76 -5.60
N ASP A 307 0.60 -19.97 -5.59
CA ASP A 307 2.06 -20.14 -5.60
C ASP A 307 2.71 -19.55 -6.87
N SER A 308 2.02 -19.67 -8.00
CA SER A 308 2.50 -19.25 -9.31
C SER A 308 2.00 -17.88 -9.75
N SER A 309 0.97 -17.32 -9.11
CA SER A 309 0.31 -16.07 -9.53
C SER A 309 0.60 -14.85 -8.64
N VAL A 310 0.78 -15.04 -7.33
CA VAL A 310 0.98 -13.91 -6.41
C VAL A 310 2.40 -13.37 -6.55
N LEU A 311 2.53 -12.20 -7.20
CA LEU A 311 3.78 -11.43 -7.36
C LEU A 311 4.98 -12.28 -7.83
N THR A 312 4.74 -13.18 -8.80
CA THR A 312 5.78 -13.98 -9.46
C THR A 312 6.19 -13.35 -10.78
N GLY A 313 7.31 -13.81 -11.37
CA GLY A 313 7.71 -13.41 -12.73
C GLY A 313 8.12 -11.94 -12.89
N LEU A 314 8.39 -11.23 -11.80
CA LEU A 314 8.81 -9.82 -11.81
C LEU A 314 10.23 -9.68 -12.39
N SER A 315 10.40 -8.71 -13.28
CA SER A 315 11.64 -8.39 -14.00
C SER A 315 12.73 -7.81 -13.10
N LYS A 316 12.34 -7.10 -12.02
CA LYS A 316 13.22 -6.48 -11.02
C LYS A 316 12.55 -6.46 -9.64
N PRO A 317 13.35 -6.35 -8.55
CA PRO A 317 12.80 -6.04 -7.23
C PRO A 317 12.15 -4.65 -7.21
N ALA A 318 10.96 -4.57 -6.61
CA ALA A 318 10.27 -3.33 -6.26
C ALA A 318 9.57 -3.47 -4.91
N ASP A 319 9.08 -2.35 -4.36
CA ASP A 319 8.27 -2.37 -3.14
C ASP A 319 6.79 -2.60 -3.52
N PHE A 320 6.15 -3.58 -2.90
CA PHE A 320 4.77 -3.97 -3.19
C PHE A 320 3.90 -4.00 -1.95
N ILE A 321 2.65 -3.56 -2.08
CA ILE A 321 1.55 -3.93 -1.19
C ILE A 321 0.54 -4.81 -1.94
N ILE A 322 -0.19 -5.63 -1.18
CA ILE A 322 -1.50 -6.13 -1.61
C ILE A 322 -2.57 -5.23 -0.97
N GLY A 323 -3.02 -4.19 -1.67
CA GLY A 323 -3.95 -3.18 -1.14
C GLY A 323 -5.36 -3.70 -0.94
N GLU A 324 -5.72 -4.78 -1.64
CA GLU A 324 -7.00 -5.45 -1.47
C GLU A 324 -6.91 -6.95 -1.69
N TYR A 325 -7.57 -7.69 -0.80
CA TYR A 325 -7.84 -9.11 -0.94
C TYR A 325 -8.98 -9.51 0.00
N SER A 326 -9.64 -10.64 -0.27
CA SER A 326 -10.65 -11.22 0.62
C SER A 326 -10.51 -12.75 0.68
N CYS A 327 -11.39 -13.40 1.42
CA CYS A 327 -11.45 -14.87 1.48
C CYS A 327 -12.59 -15.45 0.63
N VAL A 328 -13.17 -14.64 -0.26
CA VAL A 328 -14.37 -14.99 -1.02
C VAL A 328 -13.99 -15.81 -2.24
N LEU A 329 -14.77 -16.86 -2.47
CA LEU A 329 -14.65 -17.75 -3.62
C LEU A 329 -16.03 -17.92 -4.27
N ASP A 330 -16.08 -17.95 -5.60
CA ASP A 330 -17.33 -17.94 -6.37
C ASP A 330 -18.14 -19.24 -6.20
N SER A 331 -19.46 -19.14 -6.31
CA SER A 331 -20.36 -20.29 -6.18
C SER A 331 -20.07 -21.38 -7.21
N ARG A 332 -19.64 -21.03 -8.44
CA ARG A 332 -19.27 -22.02 -9.46
C ARG A 332 -18.04 -22.82 -9.07
N SER A 333 -17.09 -22.23 -8.35
CA SER A 333 -15.94 -22.95 -7.82
C SER A 333 -16.35 -23.88 -6.68
N TRP A 334 -17.28 -23.46 -5.82
CA TRP A 334 -17.87 -24.33 -4.79
C TRP A 334 -18.63 -25.51 -5.37
N ASP A 335 -19.40 -25.29 -6.44
CA ASP A 335 -20.14 -26.35 -7.13
C ASP A 335 -19.21 -27.44 -7.68
N ARG A 336 -17.94 -27.10 -7.95
CA ARG A 336 -16.91 -28.01 -8.48
C ARG A 336 -16.09 -28.73 -7.40
N SER A 337 -16.09 -28.23 -6.17
CA SER A 337 -15.40 -28.83 -5.01
C SER A 337 -16.37 -29.58 -4.08
N GLN A 338 -17.31 -30.35 -4.64
CA GLN A 338 -18.28 -31.09 -3.83
C GLN A 338 -17.59 -32.07 -2.86
N GLY A 339 -18.06 -32.10 -1.61
CA GLY A 339 -17.52 -32.97 -0.56
C GLY A 339 -16.40 -32.37 0.30
N CYS A 340 -15.90 -31.17 -0.02
CA CYS A 340 -14.99 -30.44 0.86
C CYS A 340 -15.76 -29.71 1.98
N ASN A 341 -15.09 -29.47 3.11
CA ASN A 341 -15.63 -28.61 4.17
C ASN A 341 -15.33 -27.13 3.81
N ARG A 342 -16.38 -26.31 3.69
CA ARG A 342 -16.24 -24.89 3.31
C ARG A 342 -15.31 -24.14 4.26
N ASP A 343 -15.49 -24.27 5.56
CA ASP A 343 -14.70 -23.53 6.55
C ASP A 343 -13.22 -23.93 6.49
N ASP A 344 -12.90 -25.22 6.29
CA ASP A 344 -11.52 -25.67 6.16
C ASP A 344 -10.86 -25.14 4.88
N MET A 345 -11.60 -25.11 3.76
CA MET A 345 -11.09 -24.59 2.49
C MET A 345 -10.89 -23.08 2.52
N VAL A 346 -11.83 -22.32 3.08
CA VAL A 346 -11.69 -20.86 3.27
C VAL A 346 -10.52 -20.56 4.21
N ARG A 347 -10.35 -21.35 5.27
CA ARG A 347 -9.20 -21.24 6.18
C ARG A 347 -7.89 -21.49 5.44
N ALA A 348 -7.82 -22.56 4.64
CA ALA A 348 -6.63 -22.88 3.85
C ALA A 348 -6.29 -21.76 2.85
N TYR A 349 -7.30 -21.24 2.14
CA TYR A 349 -7.15 -20.13 1.20
C TYR A 349 -6.63 -18.86 1.87
N GLY A 350 -7.27 -18.40 2.96
CA GLY A 350 -6.83 -17.22 3.71
C GLY A 350 -5.40 -17.36 4.27
N ASN A 351 -5.07 -18.51 4.86
CA ASN A 351 -3.73 -18.74 5.40
C ASN A 351 -2.66 -18.81 4.29
N LYS A 352 -2.99 -19.41 3.14
CA LYS A 352 -2.10 -19.45 1.97
C LYS A 352 -1.81 -18.04 1.43
N GLN A 353 -2.84 -17.21 1.27
CA GLN A 353 -2.70 -15.81 0.90
C GLN A 353 -1.77 -15.06 1.87
N CYS A 354 -2.06 -15.08 3.17
CA CYS A 354 -1.26 -14.38 4.17
C CYS A 354 0.21 -14.85 4.21
N LYS A 355 0.46 -16.15 4.02
CA LYS A 355 1.83 -16.68 3.91
C LYS A 355 2.56 -16.04 2.72
N LEU A 356 1.97 -16.10 1.53
CA LEU A 356 2.61 -15.60 0.31
C LEU A 356 2.79 -14.09 0.31
N PHE A 357 1.81 -13.35 0.82
CA PHE A 357 1.87 -11.90 0.93
C PHE A 357 2.99 -11.47 1.89
N LYS A 358 3.15 -12.16 3.02
CA LYS A 358 4.27 -11.91 3.94
C LYS A 358 5.63 -12.13 3.28
N GLU A 359 5.73 -13.10 2.37
CA GLU A 359 6.97 -13.44 1.65
C GLU A 359 7.24 -12.51 0.45
N ARG A 360 6.21 -12.03 -0.24
CA ARG A 360 6.33 -11.41 -1.58
C ARG A 360 5.84 -9.96 -1.66
N ALA A 361 4.86 -9.57 -0.84
CA ALA A 361 4.38 -8.19 -0.73
C ALA A 361 5.09 -7.50 0.45
N ASN A 362 6.35 -7.13 0.20
CA ASN A 362 7.28 -6.69 1.23
C ASN A 362 6.74 -5.51 2.08
N THR A 363 5.92 -4.62 1.52
CA THR A 363 5.40 -3.44 2.23
C THR A 363 4.12 -3.73 3.03
N GLY A 364 3.39 -4.80 2.72
CA GLY A 364 2.24 -5.25 3.50
C GLY A 364 1.03 -5.69 2.68
N HIS A 365 -0.05 -6.01 3.38
CA HIS A 365 -1.34 -6.42 2.81
C HIS A 365 -2.52 -5.80 3.57
N TYR A 366 -3.62 -5.53 2.88
CA TYR A 366 -4.81 -4.86 3.42
C TYR A 366 -6.06 -5.66 3.08
N PHE A 367 -6.70 -6.24 4.09
CA PHE A 367 -7.91 -7.04 3.90
C PHE A 367 -9.09 -6.14 3.51
N TRP A 368 -9.83 -6.51 2.46
CA TRP A 368 -11.08 -5.88 2.07
C TRP A 368 -12.25 -6.70 2.63
N THR A 369 -12.95 -6.25 3.67
CA THR A 369 -12.90 -4.96 4.38
C THR A 369 -13.10 -5.12 5.90
N PHE A 370 -13.02 -4.05 6.68
CA PHE A 370 -13.10 -4.12 8.16
C PHE A 370 -14.43 -4.69 8.65
N LYS A 371 -15.55 -4.06 8.29
CA LYS A 371 -16.90 -4.47 8.70
C LYS A 371 -17.99 -3.94 7.78
N PHE A 372 -19.18 -4.51 7.94
CA PHE A 372 -20.39 -4.21 7.18
C PHE A 372 -21.41 -3.50 8.06
N GLN A 373 -22.34 -2.76 7.44
CA GLN A 373 -23.47 -2.17 8.15
C GLN A 373 -24.39 -3.24 8.75
N HIS A 374 -24.66 -4.28 7.96
CA HIS A 374 -25.54 -5.39 8.33
C HIS A 374 -24.78 -6.70 8.28
N GLY A 375 -24.96 -7.56 9.29
CA GLY A 375 -24.26 -8.83 9.40
C GLY A 375 -22.75 -8.67 9.64
N ASP A 376 -22.01 -9.76 9.47
CA ASP A 376 -20.56 -9.80 9.71
C ASP A 376 -19.72 -9.70 8.42
N GLY A 377 -20.38 -9.65 7.24
CA GLY A 377 -19.72 -9.63 5.93
C GLY A 377 -19.22 -10.99 5.43
N GLY A 378 -19.37 -12.06 6.21
CA GLY A 378 -18.92 -13.40 5.83
C GLY A 378 -17.42 -13.44 5.47
N GLU A 379 -17.12 -13.78 4.22
CA GLU A 379 -15.75 -13.89 3.70
C GLU A 379 -15.16 -12.54 3.22
N TRP A 380 -15.99 -11.49 3.18
CA TRP A 380 -15.58 -10.09 2.98
C TRP A 380 -15.33 -9.34 4.30
N GLY A 381 -15.69 -9.90 5.45
CA GLY A 381 -15.50 -9.25 6.75
C GLY A 381 -14.20 -9.69 7.44
N LEU A 382 -13.34 -8.74 7.82
CA LEU A 382 -12.10 -9.09 8.53
C LEU A 382 -12.40 -9.75 9.89
N VAL A 383 -13.38 -9.22 10.62
CA VAL A 383 -13.74 -9.70 11.96
C VAL A 383 -14.07 -11.20 11.97
N PRO A 384 -15.00 -11.72 11.15
CA PRO A 384 -15.26 -13.15 11.08
C PRO A 384 -14.08 -13.94 10.49
N MET A 385 -13.28 -13.38 9.57
CA MET A 385 -12.11 -14.06 9.01
C MET A 385 -10.99 -14.30 10.02
N ILE A 386 -10.73 -13.33 10.90
CA ILE A 386 -9.81 -13.53 12.03
C ILE A 386 -10.41 -14.50 13.05
N SER A 387 -11.69 -14.33 13.40
CA SER A 387 -12.35 -15.16 14.42
C SER A 387 -12.41 -16.63 14.03
N ARG A 388 -12.58 -16.91 12.73
CA ARG A 388 -12.54 -18.26 12.18
C ARG A 388 -11.12 -18.77 11.93
N GLY A 389 -10.06 -17.98 12.13
CA GLY A 389 -8.68 -18.38 11.90
C GLY A 389 -8.28 -18.50 10.42
N CYS A 390 -9.04 -17.88 9.52
CA CYS A 390 -8.72 -17.80 8.10
C CYS A 390 -7.60 -16.79 7.85
N ILE A 391 -7.59 -15.70 8.63
CA ILE A 391 -6.54 -14.68 8.61
C ILE A 391 -5.83 -14.69 9.97
N PRO A 392 -4.53 -15.00 10.04
CA PRO A 392 -3.79 -15.02 11.29
C PRO A 392 -3.65 -13.60 11.86
N SER A 393 -3.94 -13.44 13.15
CA SER A 393 -3.62 -12.21 13.87
C SER A 393 -2.10 -12.04 14.01
N ARG A 394 -1.65 -10.79 14.13
CA ARG A 394 -0.23 -10.50 14.37
C ARG A 394 0.04 -10.35 15.86
N ASN A 395 1.02 -11.08 16.38
CA ASN A 395 1.43 -10.90 17.77
C ASN A 395 2.20 -9.58 17.95
N SER A 396 1.68 -8.69 18.79
CA SER A 396 2.33 -7.42 19.17
C SER A 396 3.36 -7.59 20.28
N SER A 397 3.44 -8.76 20.92
CA SER A 397 4.45 -9.08 21.93
C SER A 397 5.84 -9.02 21.33
N VAL A 398 6.71 -8.24 21.95
CA VAL A 398 8.06 -7.99 21.46
C VAL A 398 9.00 -9.00 22.13
N ASN A 399 9.57 -9.91 21.33
CA ASN A 399 10.75 -10.67 21.75
C ASN A 399 11.97 -10.13 21.00
N LEU A 400 12.82 -9.38 21.71
CA LEU A 400 14.01 -8.78 21.11
C LEU A 400 15.20 -9.74 21.23
N PRO A 401 15.88 -10.04 20.11
CA PRO A 401 17.15 -10.77 20.15
C PRO A 401 18.17 -10.08 21.07
N SER A 402 18.91 -10.90 21.82
CA SER A 402 19.99 -10.45 22.69
C SER A 402 21.24 -10.02 21.93
N LYS A 403 22.22 -9.44 22.63
CA LYS A 403 23.54 -9.18 22.04
C LYS A 403 24.25 -10.49 21.68
N GLU A 404 24.08 -11.53 22.49
CA GLU A 404 24.62 -12.86 22.24
C GLU A 404 24.02 -13.47 20.95
N ASP A 405 22.73 -13.22 20.68
CA ASP A 405 22.11 -13.61 19.43
C ASP A 405 22.72 -12.90 18.22
N PHE A 406 22.94 -11.59 18.34
CA PHE A 406 23.63 -10.82 17.30
C PHE A 406 25.05 -11.35 17.04
N ASP A 407 25.87 -11.46 18.08
CA ASP A 407 27.27 -11.85 17.97
C ASP A 407 27.42 -13.27 17.38
N ARG A 408 26.54 -14.19 17.79
CA ARG A 408 26.49 -15.56 17.26
C ARG A 408 26.11 -15.59 15.78
N ASN A 409 25.01 -14.94 15.40
CA ASN A 409 24.53 -14.97 14.02
C ASN A 409 25.49 -14.23 13.07
N LEU A 410 26.04 -13.08 13.48
CA LEU A 410 27.04 -12.36 12.68
C LEU A 410 28.26 -13.24 12.41
N LYS A 411 28.80 -13.89 13.46
CA LYS A 411 29.97 -14.75 13.32
C LYS A 411 29.69 -15.93 12.38
N GLU A 412 28.56 -16.62 12.57
CA GLU A 412 28.19 -17.78 11.76
C GLU A 412 28.01 -17.41 10.28
N MET A 413 27.24 -16.35 10.01
CA MET A 413 26.91 -15.95 8.64
C MET A 413 28.11 -15.34 7.90
N LEU A 414 28.92 -14.54 8.57
CA LEU A 414 30.16 -14.02 7.99
C LEU A 414 31.14 -15.14 7.66
N GLN A 415 31.37 -16.09 8.58
CA GLN A 415 32.26 -17.22 8.34
C GLN A 415 31.78 -18.08 7.16
N GLY A 416 30.47 -18.35 7.08
CA GLY A 416 29.87 -19.08 5.96
C GLY A 416 30.07 -18.35 4.64
N HIS A 417 29.82 -17.05 4.60
CA HIS A 417 29.99 -16.21 3.42
C HIS A 417 31.45 -16.17 2.94
N GLU A 418 32.40 -15.98 3.87
CA GLU A 418 33.84 -15.99 3.56
C GLU A 418 34.28 -17.33 2.99
N ASN A 419 33.89 -18.44 3.64
CA ASN A 419 34.28 -19.78 3.22
C ASN A 419 33.75 -20.10 1.82
N TYR A 420 32.49 -19.74 1.53
CA TYR A 420 31.89 -19.94 0.21
C TYR A 420 32.66 -19.18 -0.87
N TRP A 421 32.86 -17.87 -0.72
CA TRP A 421 33.46 -17.05 -1.78
C TRP A 421 34.96 -17.28 -1.97
N LYS A 422 35.70 -17.58 -0.89
CA LYS A 422 37.11 -18.03 -1.01
C LYS A 422 37.23 -19.37 -1.72
N ALA A 423 36.25 -20.27 -1.57
CA ALA A 423 36.22 -21.53 -2.31
C ALA A 423 35.89 -21.31 -3.80
N GLN A 424 35.06 -20.32 -4.14
CA GLN A 424 34.74 -19.99 -5.54
C GLN A 424 35.90 -19.33 -6.28
N ASN A 425 36.59 -18.38 -5.64
CA ASN A 425 37.77 -17.73 -6.22
C ASN A 425 38.76 -17.29 -5.13
N PRO A 426 39.75 -18.13 -4.78
CA PRO A 426 40.67 -17.86 -3.66
C PRO A 426 41.62 -16.70 -3.90
N ASN A 427 41.82 -16.29 -5.16
CA ASN A 427 42.74 -15.21 -5.55
C ASN A 427 42.06 -13.84 -5.59
N GLU A 428 40.75 -13.77 -5.39
CA GLU A 428 39.99 -12.53 -5.41
C GLU A 428 40.15 -11.78 -4.07
N ASN A 429 40.32 -10.46 -4.15
CA ASN A 429 40.47 -9.61 -2.97
C ASN A 429 39.10 -9.12 -2.49
N TYR A 430 38.28 -10.05 -2.02
CA TYR A 430 36.95 -9.74 -1.50
C TYR A 430 36.98 -8.75 -0.33
N GLU A 431 36.00 -7.86 -0.29
CA GLU A 431 35.79 -6.89 0.79
C GLU A 431 34.80 -7.41 1.86
N PHE A 432 35.09 -8.54 2.51
CA PHE A 432 34.18 -9.18 3.50
C PHE A 432 33.78 -8.27 4.68
N TRP A 433 34.56 -7.24 4.97
CA TRP A 433 34.18 -6.20 5.92
C TRP A 433 32.88 -5.48 5.52
N ARG A 434 32.57 -5.38 4.21
CA ARG A 434 31.28 -4.84 3.72
C ARG A 434 30.12 -5.72 4.14
N TYR A 435 30.27 -7.04 4.04
CA TYR A 435 29.25 -7.99 4.51
C TYR A 435 28.98 -7.78 6.00
N LYS A 436 30.03 -7.70 6.82
CA LYS A 436 29.92 -7.43 8.25
C LYS A 436 29.19 -6.11 8.55
N GLU A 437 29.53 -5.03 7.84
CA GLU A 437 28.87 -3.73 8.02
C GLU A 437 27.40 -3.74 7.57
N GLY A 438 27.10 -4.40 6.44
CA GLY A 438 25.73 -4.61 5.97
C GLY A 438 24.92 -5.40 6.99
N PHE A 439 25.47 -6.50 7.49
CA PHE A 439 24.83 -7.33 8.51
C PHE A 439 24.55 -6.54 9.80
N THR A 440 25.54 -5.80 10.28
CA THR A 440 25.39 -4.98 11.48
C THR A 440 24.29 -3.92 11.28
N THR A 441 24.27 -3.26 10.13
CA THR A 441 23.26 -2.25 9.79
C THR A 441 21.86 -2.85 9.74
N GLY A 442 21.69 -3.97 9.02
CA GLY A 442 20.40 -4.64 8.87
C GLY A 442 19.85 -5.15 10.21
N TRP A 443 20.71 -5.68 11.08
CA TRP A 443 20.29 -6.17 12.39
C TRP A 443 19.83 -5.02 13.30
N HIS A 444 20.57 -3.91 13.35
CA HIS A 444 20.20 -2.76 14.17
C HIS A 444 18.92 -2.09 13.67
N ASP A 445 18.75 -1.93 12.35
CA ASP A 445 17.50 -1.43 11.79
C ASP A 445 16.33 -2.37 12.16
N ALA A 446 16.49 -3.69 12.01
CA ALA A 446 15.46 -4.66 12.36
C ALA A 446 15.11 -4.61 13.86
N LEU A 447 16.11 -4.45 14.73
CA LEU A 447 15.92 -4.26 16.17
C LEU A 447 15.12 -2.99 16.48
N SER A 448 15.40 -1.89 15.79
CA SER A 448 14.68 -0.63 15.96
C SER A 448 13.23 -0.71 15.48
N PHE A 449 12.95 -1.41 14.38
CA PHE A 449 11.59 -1.71 13.95
C PHE A 449 10.86 -2.62 14.96
N ALA A 450 11.51 -3.66 15.47
CA ALA A 450 10.91 -4.59 16.42
C ALA A 450 10.54 -3.90 17.75
N ARG A 451 11.37 -2.96 18.23
CA ARG A 451 11.04 -2.12 19.40
C ARG A 451 9.76 -1.32 19.19
N PHE A 452 9.46 -0.94 17.96
CA PHE A 452 8.24 -0.24 17.61
C PHE A 452 7.10 -1.23 17.32
N ASN A 453 6.40 -1.68 18.37
CA ASN A 453 5.20 -2.55 18.26
C ASN A 453 5.47 -3.85 17.48
N ASN A 454 6.64 -4.46 17.65
CA ASN A 454 7.05 -5.67 16.93
C ASN A 454 6.95 -5.53 15.40
N SER A 455 7.30 -4.34 14.87
CA SER A 455 7.25 -4.08 13.43
C SER A 455 8.42 -4.74 12.71
N ARG A 456 8.23 -5.01 11.42
CA ARG A 456 9.24 -5.58 10.52
C ARG A 456 9.57 -4.57 9.43
N ILE A 457 10.78 -4.59 8.92
CA ILE A 457 11.14 -3.77 7.76
C ILE A 457 10.35 -4.30 6.55
N GLY A 458 9.71 -3.39 5.81
CA GLY A 458 8.80 -3.73 4.71
C GLY A 458 9.18 -3.18 3.35
N ARG A 459 9.31 -1.86 3.20
CA ARG A 459 9.79 -1.22 1.94
C ARG A 459 11.27 -1.52 1.70
N MET A 460 11.56 -2.80 1.49
CA MET A 460 12.88 -3.39 1.49
C MET A 460 13.75 -2.81 0.38
N VAL A 461 13.18 -2.50 -0.78
CA VAL A 461 13.92 -1.93 -1.91
C VAL A 461 14.31 -0.48 -1.60
N ALA A 462 13.37 0.36 -1.16
CA ALA A 462 13.67 1.73 -0.76
C ALA A 462 14.60 1.82 0.46
N TRP A 463 14.39 0.97 1.46
CA TRP A 463 15.19 0.97 2.69
C TRP A 463 16.64 0.52 2.44
N THR A 464 16.82 -0.58 1.70
CA THR A 464 18.14 -1.06 1.28
C THR A 464 18.84 -0.02 0.40
N SER A 465 18.13 0.60 -0.54
CA SER A 465 18.66 1.69 -1.37
C SER A 465 19.22 2.85 -0.52
N SER A 466 18.47 3.27 0.50
CA SER A 466 18.87 4.34 1.42
C SER A 466 20.16 4.00 2.18
N ARG A 467 20.19 2.84 2.86
CA ARG A 467 21.34 2.40 3.66
C ARG A 467 22.57 2.07 2.80
N ARG A 468 22.37 1.55 1.59
CA ARG A 468 23.44 1.33 0.62
C ARG A 468 24.07 2.63 0.16
N LYS A 469 23.28 3.68 -0.12
CA LYS A 469 23.80 5.01 -0.47
C LYS A 469 24.62 5.61 0.67
N GLU A 470 24.15 5.48 1.90
CA GLU A 470 24.88 5.89 3.09
C GLU A 470 26.25 5.18 3.18
N HIS A 471 26.25 3.85 3.00
CA HIS A 471 27.48 3.06 2.95
C HIS A 471 28.43 3.53 1.84
N VAL A 472 27.94 3.72 0.61
CA VAL A 472 28.75 4.20 -0.52
C VAL A 472 29.32 5.58 -0.26
N ASN A 473 28.57 6.48 0.37
CA ASN A 473 29.06 7.81 0.71
C ASN A 473 30.22 7.75 1.72
N ALA A 474 30.11 6.88 2.72
CA ALA A 474 31.13 6.71 3.77
C ALA A 474 32.36 5.92 3.30
N ARG A 475 32.17 4.87 2.49
CA ARG A 475 33.19 3.85 2.18
C ARG A 475 33.60 3.79 0.71
N LYS A 476 33.01 4.63 -0.14
CA LYS A 476 33.10 4.58 -1.61
C LYS A 476 32.52 3.29 -2.20
N SER A 477 32.12 3.38 -3.46
CA SER A 477 31.64 2.23 -4.23
C SER A 477 32.81 1.33 -4.66
N SER A 478 32.52 0.06 -4.91
CA SER A 478 33.45 -0.92 -5.46
C SER A 478 32.65 -2.02 -6.19
N PRO A 479 33.32 -2.90 -6.98
CA PRO A 479 32.68 -4.09 -7.54
C PRO A 479 32.12 -5.08 -6.50
N PHE A 480 32.49 -4.94 -5.22
CA PHE A 480 32.05 -5.81 -4.13
C PHE A 480 30.92 -5.20 -3.28
N LEU A 481 30.26 -4.14 -3.75
CA LEU A 481 29.13 -3.54 -3.03
C LEU A 481 28.02 -4.55 -2.74
N TRP A 482 27.83 -5.56 -3.59
CA TRP A 482 26.89 -6.66 -3.39
C TRP A 482 27.13 -7.44 -2.09
N GLN A 483 28.35 -7.47 -1.55
CA GLN A 483 28.64 -8.12 -0.26
C GLN A 483 27.94 -7.39 0.89
N TRP A 484 27.86 -6.06 0.82
CA TRP A 484 27.12 -5.26 1.81
C TRP A 484 25.62 -5.60 1.75
N GLU A 485 25.03 -5.63 0.56
CA GLU A 485 23.62 -5.96 0.37
C GLU A 485 23.29 -7.38 0.86
N ALA A 486 24.16 -8.35 0.55
CA ALA A 486 24.03 -9.72 1.04
C ALA A 486 24.05 -9.80 2.57
N GLY A 487 24.97 -9.07 3.22
CA GLY A 487 25.01 -8.99 4.68
C GLY A 487 23.75 -8.35 5.26
N PHE A 488 23.30 -7.25 4.66
CA PHE A 488 22.10 -6.51 5.09
C PHE A 488 20.83 -7.37 5.04
N GLN A 489 20.58 -8.04 3.92
CA GLN A 489 19.43 -8.94 3.75
C GLN A 489 19.50 -10.15 4.68
N GLU A 490 20.69 -10.76 4.83
CA GLU A 490 20.86 -11.92 5.70
C GLU A 490 20.63 -11.57 7.18
N ALA A 491 21.05 -10.38 7.63
CA ALA A 491 20.78 -9.93 8.98
C ALA A 491 19.29 -9.80 9.29
N ILE A 492 18.50 -9.22 8.38
CA ILE A 492 17.05 -9.08 8.55
C ILE A 492 16.40 -10.46 8.64
N ARG A 493 16.78 -11.36 7.72
CA ARG A 493 16.29 -12.75 7.71
C ARG A 493 16.59 -13.47 9.02
N LYS A 494 17.84 -13.41 9.51
CA LYS A 494 18.27 -14.03 10.77
C LYS A 494 17.61 -13.40 11.99
N PHE A 495 17.47 -12.08 12.00
CA PHE A 495 16.76 -11.37 13.06
C PHE A 495 15.33 -11.91 13.22
N GLU A 496 14.62 -12.10 12.10
CA GLU A 496 13.27 -12.66 12.12
C GLU A 496 13.22 -14.11 12.59
N GLU A 497 14.16 -14.97 12.15
CA GLU A 497 14.25 -16.35 12.63
C GLU A 497 14.40 -16.43 14.16
N VAL A 498 15.30 -15.61 14.72
CA VAL A 498 15.53 -15.56 16.17
C VAL A 498 14.31 -15.01 16.89
N SER A 499 13.72 -13.94 16.38
CA SER A 499 12.56 -13.28 17.01
C SER A 499 11.31 -14.19 17.00
N ASN A 500 11.12 -15.00 15.97
CA ASN A 500 9.97 -15.91 15.84
C ASN A 500 10.13 -17.20 16.68
N LYS A 501 11.36 -17.69 16.93
CA LYS A 501 11.61 -18.93 17.69
C LYS A 501 11.18 -18.88 19.15
N ALA A 502 10.96 -17.70 19.73
CA ALA A 502 10.47 -17.58 21.11
C ALA A 502 8.95 -17.80 21.27
N PHE A 503 8.25 -18.15 20.18
CA PHE A 503 6.80 -18.37 20.16
C PHE A 503 6.41 -19.79 19.73
N ILE A 504 7.36 -20.74 19.69
CA ILE A 504 7.11 -22.18 19.49
C ILE A 504 7.33 -22.91 20.80
#